data_AF-A0A924TFW3-F1
#
_entry.id   AF-A0A924TFW3-F1
#
_cell.length_a   1.000
_cell.length_b   1.000
_cell.length_c   1.000
_cell.angle_alpha   90.00
_cell.angle_beta   90.00
_cell.angle_gamma   90.00
#
_symmetry.space_group_name_H-M   'P 1'
#
loop_
_entity.id
_entity.type
_entity.pdbx_description
1 polymer ?
#
loop_
_entity_poly.entity_id
_entity_poly.type
_entity_poly.pdbx_seq_one_letter_code
_entity_poly.pdbx_strand_id
1 'polypeptide(L)' 'AAAPVGMKADDVMATLEKLGELKVKGILTQEEFDAKKAELLKKLV' A
#
# COMPACT_ATOMS: atom_id res chain seq x y z
N ALA A 1 -6.30 -6.66 -21.88
CA ALA A 1 -7.22 -7.06 -20.80
C ALA A 1 -6.44 -7.03 -19.49
N ALA A 2 -6.74 -6.11 -18.58
CA ALA A 2 -6.13 -6.10 -17.26
C ALA A 2 -6.91 -7.10 -16.40
N ALA A 3 -6.29 -8.22 -16.05
CA ALA A 3 -6.90 -9.23 -15.21
C ALA A 3 -7.23 -8.65 -13.82
N PRO A 4 -8.29 -9.10 -13.15
CA PRO A 4 -8.54 -8.76 -11.76
C PRO A 4 -7.54 -9.57 -10.95
N VAL A 5 -6.35 -9.01 -10.76
CA VAL A 5 -5.33 -9.65 -9.94
C VAL A 5 -5.82 -9.52 -8.51
N GLY A 6 -6.35 -10.62 -7.96
CA GLY A 6 -6.56 -10.73 -6.52
C GLY A 6 -5.25 -10.30 -5.87
N MET A 7 -5.33 -9.31 -4.98
CA MET A 7 -4.20 -8.52 -4.50
C MET A 7 -2.98 -9.40 -4.23
N LYS A 8 -2.01 -9.42 -5.14
CA LYS A 8 -0.80 -10.24 -5.00
C LYS A 8 0.14 -9.56 -4.02
N ALA A 9 1.08 -10.32 -3.47
CA ALA A 9 2.18 -9.78 -2.68
C ALA A 9 2.88 -8.63 -3.40
N ASP A 10 3.10 -8.76 -4.72
CA ASP A 10 3.66 -7.72 -5.57
C ASP A 10 2.82 -6.43 -5.61
N ASP A 11 1.48 -6.53 -5.72
CA ASP A 11 0.58 -5.36 -5.70
C ASP A 11 0.58 -4.64 -4.35
N VAL A 12 0.63 -5.41 -3.25
CA VAL A 12 0.75 -4.82 -1.91
C VAL A 12 2.08 -4.09 -1.76
N MET A 13 3.19 -4.69 -2.18
CA MET A 13 4.51 -4.05 -2.09
C MET A 13 4.59 -2.79 -2.96
N ALA A 14 4.07 -2.83 -4.20
CA ALA A 14 4.01 -1.66 -5.07
C ALA A 14 3.15 -0.52 -4.48
N THR A 15 2.05 -0.87 -3.79
CA THR A 15 1.20 0.12 -3.11
C THR A 15 1.91 0.71 -1.88
N LEU A 16 2.64 -0.11 -1.11
CA LEU A 16 3.43 0.34 0.04
C LEU A 16 4.55 1.29 -0.37
N GLU A 17 5.25 1.03 -1.48
CA GLU A 17 6.27 1.94 -2.03
C GLU A 17 5.66 3.30 -2.39
N LYS A 18 4.53 3.31 -3.12
CA LYS A 18 3.82 4.56 -3.46
C LYS A 18 3.35 5.33 -2.23
N LEU A 19 2.78 4.65 -1.24
CA LEU A 19 2.37 5.28 0.01
C LEU A 19 3.58 5.88 0.76
N GLY A 20 4.74 5.21 0.72
CA GLY A 20 5.98 5.68 1.32
C GLY A 20 6.50 6.95 0.64
N GLU A 21 6.47 6.99 -0.69
CA GLU A 21 6.79 8.20 -1.45
C GLU A 21 5.86 9.37 -1.12
N LEU A 22 4.55 9.13 -1.04
CA LEU A 22 3.57 10.17 -0.70
C LEU A 22 3.80 10.71 0.72
N LYS A 23 4.14 9.84 1.67
CA LYS A 23 4.53 10.23 3.03
C LYS A 23 5.79 11.08 3.04
N VAL A 24 6.85 10.66 2.32
CA VAL A 24 8.10 11.43 2.22
C VAL A 24 7.87 12.79 1.57
N LYS A 25 6.96 12.86 0.59
CA LYS A 25 6.51 14.12 -0.04
C LYS A 25 5.64 14.99 0.88
N GLY A 26 5.32 14.52 2.10
CA GLY A 26 4.47 15.23 3.06
C GLY A 26 2.99 15.24 2.72
N ILE A 27 2.56 14.43 1.74
CA ILE A 27 1.16 14.32 1.29
C ILE A 27 0.37 13.44 2.26
N LEU A 28 1.02 12.43 2.85
CA LEU A 28 0.45 11.56 3.86
C LEU A 28 1.14 11.75 5.20
N THR A 29 0.36 11.69 6.26
CA THR A 29 0.87 11.62 7.62
C THR A 29 1.36 10.20 7.95
N GLN A 30 2.15 10.07 9.02
CA GLN A 30 2.61 8.76 9.50
C GLN A 30 1.42 7.85 9.84
N GLU A 31 0.40 8.38 10.51
CA GLU A 31 -0.80 7.62 10.90
C GLU A 31 -1.58 7.08 9.69
N GLU A 32 -1.77 7.90 8.66
CA GLU A 32 -2.45 7.47 7.43
C GLU A 32 -1.67 6.36 6.70
N PHE A 33 -0.34 6.48 6.67
CA PHE A 33 0.53 5.46 6.09
C PHE A 33 0.43 4.13 6.84
N ASP A 34 0.53 4.16 8.18
CA ASP A 34 0.49 2.94 9.00
C ASP A 34 -0.88 2.27 8.98
N ALA A 35 -1.97 3.05 8.99
CA ALA A 35 -3.34 2.52 8.86
C ALA A 35 -3.52 1.77 7.52
N LYS A 36 -3.10 2.38 6.41
CA LYS A 36 -3.14 1.76 5.07
C LYS A 36 -2.24 0.53 5.00
N LYS A 37 -1.03 0.59 5.54
CA LYS A 37 -0.08 -0.53 5.55
C LYS A 37 -0.62 -1.73 6.32
N ALA A 38 -1.21 -1.52 7.49
CA ALA A 38 -1.80 -2.60 8.29
C ALA A 38 -2.98 -3.26 7.57
N GLU A 39 -3.82 -2.48 6.89
CA GLU A 39 -4.95 -3.00 6.12
C GLU A 39 -4.50 -3.83 4.91
N LEU A 40 -3.42 -3.40 4.24
CA LEU A 40 -2.81 -4.11 3.11
C LEU A 40 -2.18 -5.43 3.54
N LEU A 41 -1.43 -5.44 4.65
CA LEU A 41 -0.81 -6.65 5.18
C LEU A 41 -1.86 -7.68 5.64
N LYS A 42 -3.00 -7.23 6.20
CA LYS A 42 -4.12 -8.11 6.54
C LYS A 42 -4.76 -8.81 5.34
N LYS A 43 -4.62 -8.25 4.14
CA LYS A 43 -5.11 -8.89 2.89
C LYS A 43 -4.08 -9.87 2.31
N LEU A 44 -2.85 -9.84 2.82
CA LEU A 44 -1.76 -10.70 2.38
C LEU A 44 -1.58 -11.96 3.23
N VAL A 45 -2.11 -11.97 4.45
CA VAL A 45 -1.99 -13.05 5.43
C VAL A 45 -3.30 -13.81 5.62
#